data_AF-A0A131YYP1-F1
#
_entry.id   AF-A0A131YYP1-F1
#
_cell.length_a   1.000
_cell.length_b   1.000
_cell.length_c   1.000
_cell.angle_alpha   90.00
_cell.angle_beta   90.00
_cell.angle_gamma   90.00
#
_symmetry.space_group_name_H-M   'P 1'
#
loop_
_entity.id
_entity.type
_entity.pdbx_description
1 polymer ?
#
loop_
_entity_poly.entity_id
_entity_poly.type
_entity_poly.pdbx_seq_one_letter_code
_entity_poly.pdbx_strand_id
1 'polypeptide(L)'
;MARVERFSDTMVSPGDTLNIGSVLFQVDWTEPWLMGLVTFHIVTLSLTLLTRDRGNVQAGLFVIALLLVYFSEALNELAARHWQAFSSQQYFDSQGMFISLVFSTPLLLNCIIMVGQWMWTSGTLMIRIKQAQLREEIRRQRSANSSHSKGSKDD
;
A
#
# COMPACT_ATOMS: atom_id res chain seq x y z
N MET A 1 24.50 -6.90 46.74
CA MET A 1 24.29 -5.86 45.71
C MET A 1 25.30 -6.03 44.56
N ALA A 2 25.37 -7.19 43.90
CA ALA A 2 26.34 -7.47 42.82
C ALA A 2 25.77 -8.36 41.69
N ARG A 3 24.46 -8.64 41.73
CA ARG A 3 23.75 -9.47 40.74
C ARG A 3 22.86 -8.65 39.79
N VAL A 4 22.61 -7.38 40.12
CA VAL A 4 21.72 -6.50 39.36
C VAL A 4 22.45 -5.81 38.20
N GLU A 5 23.77 -5.64 38.27
CA GLU A 5 24.54 -4.95 37.21
C GLU A 5 24.90 -5.83 36.00
N ARG A 6 24.86 -7.17 36.13
CA ARG A 6 25.20 -8.07 35.01
C ARG A 6 24.05 -8.25 34.00
N PHE A 7 22.83 -7.85 34.34
CA PHE A 7 21.67 -7.99 33.45
C PHE A 7 21.49 -6.79 32.51
N SER A 8 22.23 -5.70 32.74
CA SER A 8 22.16 -4.47 31.96
C SER A 8 23.11 -4.47 30.75
N ASP A 9 24.14 -5.32 30.74
CA ASP A 9 25.14 -5.41 29.66
C ASP A 9 24.74 -6.33 28.48
N THR A 10 23.58 -7.00 28.57
CA THR A 10 22.97 -7.71 27.42
C THR A 10 21.82 -6.92 26.79
N MET A 11 21.65 -5.65 27.14
CA MET A 11 20.82 -4.75 26.35
C MET A 11 21.63 -4.30 25.15
N VAL A 12 21.58 -5.14 24.11
CA VAL A 12 21.72 -4.77 22.71
C VAL A 12 21.39 -3.29 22.54
N SER A 13 22.40 -2.50 22.17
CA SER A 13 22.23 -1.09 21.84
C SER A 13 21.07 -1.00 20.83
N PRO A 14 19.98 -0.26 21.12
CA PRO A 14 18.83 -0.19 20.21
C PRO A 14 19.16 0.42 18.85
N GLY A 15 20.37 0.93 18.66
CA GLY A 15 20.88 1.46 17.40
C GLY A 15 21.43 0.40 16.43
N ASP A 16 21.72 -0.82 16.88
CA ASP A 16 22.40 -1.81 16.03
C ASP A 16 21.47 -2.84 15.36
N THR A 17 20.24 -3.00 15.84
CA THR A 17 19.31 -4.02 15.33
C THR A 17 18.61 -3.66 14.02
N LEU A 18 18.67 -2.39 13.60
CA LEU A 18 18.05 -1.91 12.36
C LEU A 18 18.95 -0.88 11.67
N ASN A 19 20.24 -1.19 11.50
CA ASN A 19 21.13 -0.43 10.61
C ASN A 19 20.78 -0.67 9.13
N ILE A 20 19.52 -0.47 8.75
CA ILE A 20 19.00 -0.58 7.38
C ILE A 20 19.81 0.30 6.43
N GLY A 21 20.24 1.47 6.91
CA GLY A 21 21.08 2.39 6.16
C GLY A 21 22.43 1.79 5.76
N SER A 22 23.08 0.98 6.63
CA SER A 22 24.36 0.36 6.29
C SER A 22 24.19 -0.77 5.27
N VAL A 23 23.11 -1.54 5.37
CA VAL A 23 22.77 -2.59 4.40
C VAL A 23 22.52 -1.99 3.02
N LEU A 24 21.79 -0.86 2.93
CA LEU A 24 21.52 -0.18 1.66
C LEU A 24 22.77 0.46 1.04
N PHE A 25 23.72 0.90 1.87
CA PHE A 25 24.94 1.56 1.41
C PHE A 25 26.01 0.57 0.92
N GLN A 26 25.96 -0.68 1.40
CA GLN A 26 26.84 -1.77 0.96
C GLN A 26 26.35 -2.50 -0.30
N VAL A 27 25.19 -2.08 -0.84
CA VAL A 27 24.61 -2.68 -2.04
C VAL A 27 25.25 -2.10 -3.29
N ASP A 28 25.71 -2.97 -4.18
CA ASP A 28 26.19 -2.59 -5.50
C ASP A 28 25.00 -2.35 -6.44
N TRP A 29 24.68 -1.07 -6.65
CA TRP A 29 23.52 -0.66 -7.47
C TRP A 29 23.70 -0.88 -8.98
N THR A 30 24.88 -1.36 -9.39
CA THR A 30 25.23 -1.62 -10.79
C THR A 30 24.79 -3.02 -11.27
N GLU A 31 24.27 -3.84 -10.36
CA GLU A 31 23.77 -5.18 -10.68
C GLU A 31 22.53 -5.11 -11.60
N PRO A 32 22.51 -5.83 -12.75
CA PRO A 32 21.44 -5.74 -13.75
C PRO A 32 20.05 -6.04 -13.20
N TRP A 33 19.96 -6.98 -12.25
CA TRP A 33 18.70 -7.36 -11.62
C TRP A 33 18.14 -6.24 -10.74
N LEU A 34 19.01 -5.47 -10.07
CA LEU A 34 18.61 -4.35 -9.23
C LEU A 34 18.13 -3.17 -10.09
N MET A 35 18.76 -2.92 -11.22
CA MET A 35 18.26 -1.95 -12.21
C MET A 35 16.89 -2.34 -12.76
N GLY A 36 16.67 -3.64 -13.01
CA GLY A 36 15.35 -4.17 -13.36
C GLY A 36 14.30 -3.90 -12.28
N LEU A 37 14.66 -4.10 -11.01
CA LEU A 37 13.82 -3.82 -9.85
C LEU A 37 13.47 -2.33 -9.74
N VAL A 38 14.46 -1.44 -9.89
CA VAL A 38 14.24 0.02 -9.84
C VAL A 38 13.37 0.48 -11.01
N THR A 39 13.58 -0.08 -12.20
CA THR A 39 12.75 0.22 -13.39
C THR A 39 11.32 -0.24 -13.16
N PHE A 40 11.13 -1.43 -12.60
CA PHE A 40 9.82 -1.95 -12.20
C PHE A 40 9.13 -1.03 -11.18
N HIS A 41 9.88 -0.49 -10.22
CA HIS A 41 9.37 0.49 -9.25
C HIS A 41 8.97 1.81 -9.92
N ILE A 42 9.76 2.33 -10.86
CA ILE A 42 9.41 3.54 -11.61
C ILE A 42 8.14 3.30 -12.44
N VAL A 43 8.02 2.13 -13.07
CA VAL A 43 6.83 1.75 -13.84
C VAL A 43 5.60 1.66 -12.97
N THR A 44 5.68 1.01 -11.80
CA THR A 44 4.55 0.91 -10.86
C THR A 44 4.17 2.25 -10.25
N LEU A 45 5.14 3.10 -9.92
CA LEU A 45 4.87 4.47 -9.48
C LEU A 45 4.21 5.30 -10.59
N SER A 46 4.72 5.19 -11.82
CA SER A 46 4.17 5.87 -12.99
C SER A 46 2.75 5.41 -13.30
N LEU A 47 2.49 4.10 -13.27
CA LEU A 47 1.15 3.52 -13.38
C LEU A 47 0.22 4.05 -12.29
N THR A 48 0.70 4.13 -11.05
CA THR A 48 -0.07 4.68 -9.93
C THR A 48 -0.43 6.16 -10.15
N LEU A 49 0.51 6.97 -10.63
CA LEU A 49 0.28 8.39 -10.93
C LEU A 49 -0.66 8.60 -12.13
N LEU A 50 -0.48 7.84 -13.20
CA LEU A 50 -1.29 7.93 -14.42
C LEU A 50 -2.73 7.42 -14.18
N THR A 51 -2.92 6.53 -13.22
CA THR A 51 -4.21 5.89 -12.94
C THR A 51 -5.13 6.69 -12.01
N ARG A 52 -4.68 7.88 -11.57
CA ARG A 52 -5.40 8.77 -10.64
C ARG A 52 -6.84 9.10 -11.07
N ASP A 53 -7.17 9.01 -12.35
CA ASP A 53 -8.50 9.35 -12.86
C ASP A 53 -9.48 8.15 -12.89
N ARG A 54 -9.00 6.90 -12.73
CA ARG A 54 -9.83 5.69 -12.84
C ARG A 54 -9.71 4.80 -11.62
N GLY A 55 -10.59 5.00 -10.64
CA GLY A 55 -10.63 4.24 -9.38
C GLY A 55 -10.69 2.70 -9.54
N ASN A 56 -11.29 2.18 -10.62
CA ASN A 56 -11.31 0.74 -10.89
C ASN A 56 -9.94 0.19 -11.30
N VAL A 57 -9.17 0.96 -12.09
CA VAL A 57 -7.82 0.57 -12.49
C VAL A 57 -6.87 0.69 -11.29
N GLN A 58 -7.12 1.66 -10.39
CA GLN A 58 -6.41 1.77 -9.11
C GLN A 58 -6.62 0.54 -8.23
N ALA A 59 -7.84 -0.02 -8.19
CA ALA A 59 -8.11 -1.27 -7.48
C ALA A 59 -7.36 -2.46 -8.10
N GLY A 60 -7.27 -2.54 -9.43
CA GLY A 60 -6.46 -3.56 -10.11
C GLY A 60 -4.96 -3.45 -9.76
N LEU A 61 -4.43 -2.22 -9.76
CA LEU A 61 -3.04 -1.95 -9.36
C LEU A 61 -2.77 -2.33 -7.90
N PHE A 62 -3.74 -2.12 -7.00
CA PHE A 62 -3.63 -2.54 -5.60
C PHE A 62 -3.51 -4.06 -5.47
N VAL A 63 -4.34 -4.82 -6.19
CA VAL A 63 -4.26 -6.29 -6.18
C VAL A 63 -2.93 -6.77 -6.75
N ILE A 64 -2.45 -6.15 -7.83
CA ILE A 64 -1.13 -6.46 -8.40
C ILE A 64 -0.03 -6.17 -7.36
N ALA A 65 -0.07 -5.02 -6.68
CA ALA A 65 0.90 -4.67 -5.65
C ALA A 65 0.91 -5.69 -4.48
N LEU A 66 -0.26 -6.13 -4.01
CA LEU A 66 -0.37 -7.16 -2.98
C LEU A 66 0.16 -8.52 -3.43
N LEU A 67 -0.17 -8.94 -4.65
CA LEU A 67 0.35 -10.17 -5.24
C LEU A 67 1.88 -10.13 -5.33
N LEU A 68 2.44 -8.99 -5.70
CA LEU A 68 3.88 -8.82 -5.78
C LEU A 68 4.55 -8.92 -4.41
N VAL A 69 4.01 -8.25 -3.39
CA VAL A 69 4.51 -8.37 -2.01
C VAL A 69 4.43 -9.83 -1.55
N TYR A 70 3.34 -10.54 -1.87
CA TYR A 70 3.19 -11.94 -1.57
C TYR A 70 4.23 -12.83 -2.28
N PHE A 71 4.50 -12.58 -3.56
CA PHE A 71 5.53 -13.31 -4.30
C PHE A 71 6.96 -12.91 -3.95
N SER A 72 7.18 -11.85 -3.17
CA SER A 72 8.53 -11.39 -2.81
C SER A 72 9.34 -12.46 -2.08
N GLU A 73 8.70 -13.26 -1.24
CA GLU A 73 9.33 -14.39 -0.53
C GLU A 73 9.71 -15.53 -1.49
N ALA A 74 8.83 -15.85 -2.45
CA ALA A 74 9.12 -16.86 -3.48
C ALA A 74 10.24 -16.42 -4.42
N LEU A 75 10.29 -15.13 -4.77
CA LEU A 75 11.39 -14.55 -5.55
C LEU A 75 12.70 -14.55 -4.75
N ASN A 76 12.64 -14.28 -3.45
CA ASN A 76 13.80 -14.36 -2.55
C ASN A 76 14.39 -15.78 -2.53
N GLU A 77 13.56 -16.80 -2.35
CA GLU A 77 14.02 -18.19 -2.35
C GLU A 77 14.59 -18.62 -3.71
N LEU A 78 13.96 -18.21 -4.81
CA LEU A 78 14.42 -18.56 -6.15
C LEU A 78 15.78 -17.92 -6.45
N ALA A 79 15.96 -16.66 -6.04
CA ALA A 79 17.20 -15.93 -6.17
C ALA A 79 18.28 -16.44 -5.19
N ALA A 80 17.91 -16.86 -3.97
CA ALA A 80 18.80 -17.53 -3.03
C ALA A 80 19.27 -18.90 -3.55
N ARG A 81 18.47 -19.61 -4.37
CA ARG A 81 18.88 -20.86 -5.02
C ARG A 81 19.77 -20.65 -6.24
N HIS A 82 19.58 -19.55 -6.97
CA HIS A 82 20.34 -19.22 -8.19
C HIS A 82 21.30 -18.03 -8.01
N TRP A 83 21.75 -17.79 -6.77
CA TRP A 83 22.53 -16.60 -6.42
C TRP A 83 23.76 -16.42 -7.31
N GLN A 84 24.45 -17.51 -7.68
CA GLN A 84 25.62 -17.48 -8.58
C GLN A 84 25.33 -16.97 -10.01
N ALA A 85 24.09 -17.11 -10.49
CA ALA A 85 23.70 -16.61 -11.81
C ALA A 85 23.15 -15.18 -11.76
N PHE A 86 22.80 -14.69 -10.56
CA PHE A 86 22.04 -13.45 -10.38
C PHE A 86 22.83 -12.34 -9.71
N SER A 87 23.78 -12.64 -8.83
CA SER A 87 24.58 -11.62 -8.16
C SER A 87 25.95 -12.14 -7.75
N SER A 88 26.97 -11.28 -7.81
CA SER A 88 28.33 -11.67 -7.39
C SER A 88 28.46 -11.81 -5.86
N GLN A 89 27.47 -11.33 -5.08
CA GLN A 89 27.38 -11.43 -3.62
C GLN A 89 26.02 -11.99 -3.16
N GLN A 90 25.98 -12.64 -2.00
CA GLN A 90 24.76 -13.28 -1.46
C GLN A 90 23.85 -12.24 -0.77
N TYR A 91 23.08 -11.50 -1.57
CA TYR A 91 22.08 -10.53 -1.07
C TYR A 91 20.78 -11.19 -0.57
N PHE A 92 20.55 -12.45 -0.97
CA PHE A 92 19.35 -13.21 -0.66
C PHE A 92 19.60 -14.12 0.55
N ASP A 93 19.18 -13.67 1.73
CA ASP A 93 19.19 -14.45 2.97
C ASP A 93 17.79 -15.04 3.23
N SER A 94 17.75 -16.13 3.99
CA SER A 94 16.54 -16.82 4.49
C SER A 94 15.55 -15.89 5.21
N GLN A 95 16.02 -14.81 5.81
CA GLN A 95 15.19 -13.78 6.44
C GLN A 95 14.49 -12.86 5.42
N GLY A 96 14.93 -12.82 4.16
CA GLY A 96 14.35 -12.01 3.10
C GLY A 96 14.30 -10.51 3.38
N MET A 97 14.99 -10.01 4.41
CA MET A 97 14.86 -8.63 4.87
C MET A 97 15.24 -7.62 3.79
N PHE A 98 16.34 -7.84 3.06
CA PHE A 98 16.79 -6.90 2.05
C PHE A 98 15.81 -6.77 0.88
N ILE A 99 15.46 -7.90 0.25
CA ILE A 99 14.53 -7.89 -0.88
C ILE A 99 13.16 -7.41 -0.42
N SER A 100 12.71 -7.81 0.78
CA SER A 100 11.42 -7.37 1.33
C SER A 100 11.42 -5.88 1.64
N LEU A 101 12.49 -5.28 2.16
CA LEU A 101 12.53 -3.84 2.45
C LEU A 101 12.62 -3.02 1.18
N VAL A 102 13.52 -3.36 0.25
CA VAL A 102 13.72 -2.59 -0.99
C VAL A 102 12.51 -2.72 -1.91
N PHE A 103 11.91 -3.91 -1.94
CA PHE A 103 10.73 -4.17 -2.75
C PHE A 103 9.45 -3.66 -2.08
N SER A 104 9.22 -4.03 -0.81
CA SER A 104 7.94 -3.76 -0.15
C SER A 104 7.82 -2.34 0.38
N THR A 105 8.89 -1.62 0.73
CA THR A 105 8.77 -0.23 1.25
C THR A 105 8.04 0.72 0.29
N PRO A 106 8.44 0.84 -0.99
CA PRO A 106 7.72 1.69 -1.95
C PRO A 106 6.33 1.15 -2.29
N LEU A 107 6.14 -0.17 -2.33
CA LEU A 107 4.83 -0.80 -2.52
C LEU A 107 3.88 -0.51 -1.35
N LEU A 108 4.36 -0.60 -0.12
CA LEU A 108 3.61 -0.28 1.11
C LEU A 108 3.23 1.20 1.16
N LEU A 109 4.16 2.09 0.79
CA LEU A 109 3.87 3.51 0.70
C LEU A 109 2.77 3.78 -0.35
N ASN A 110 2.85 3.14 -1.52
CA ASN A 110 1.79 3.19 -2.53
C ASN A 110 0.46 2.64 -2.00
N CYS A 111 0.47 1.54 -1.26
CA CYS A 111 -0.72 0.96 -0.62
C CYS A 111 -1.35 1.92 0.37
N ILE A 112 -0.58 2.59 1.23
CA ILE A 112 -1.08 3.58 2.20
C ILE A 112 -1.77 4.74 1.47
N ILE A 113 -1.16 5.25 0.40
CA ILE A 113 -1.72 6.35 -0.41
C ILE A 113 -3.02 5.90 -1.09
N MET A 114 -3.05 4.69 -1.65
CA MET A 114 -4.26 4.11 -2.28
C MET A 114 -5.39 3.94 -1.26
N VAL A 115 -5.10 3.39 -0.09
CA VAL A 115 -6.08 3.23 1.00
C VAL A 115 -6.62 4.59 1.44
N GLY A 116 -5.77 5.61 1.55
CA GLY A 116 -6.20 6.98 1.85
C GLY A 116 -7.16 7.55 0.79
N GLN A 117 -6.85 7.38 -0.49
CA GLN A 117 -7.73 7.78 -1.60
C GLN A 117 -9.07 7.03 -1.58
N TRP A 118 -9.04 5.74 -1.27
CA TRP A 118 -10.25 4.91 -1.16
C TRP A 118 -11.12 5.30 0.02
N MET A 119 -10.52 5.58 1.17
CA MET A 119 -11.23 6.04 2.36
C MET A 119 -11.91 7.39 2.11
N TRP A 120 -11.23 8.29 1.39
CA TRP A 120 -11.82 9.54 0.93
C TRP A 120 -12.98 9.31 -0.05
N THR A 121 -12.78 8.46 -1.06
CA THR A 121 -13.79 8.15 -2.08
C THR A 121 -15.03 7.52 -1.46
N SER A 122 -14.86 6.53 -0.58
CA SER A 122 -15.95 5.89 0.16
C SER A 122 -16.74 6.89 1.00
N GLY A 123 -16.05 7.80 1.70
CA GLY A 123 -16.68 8.90 2.42
C GLY A 123 -17.52 9.80 1.50
N THR A 124 -16.96 10.22 0.36
CA THR A 124 -17.71 11.06 -0.60
C THR A 124 -18.88 10.33 -1.24
N LEU A 125 -18.76 9.02 -1.51
CA LEU A 125 -19.85 8.23 -2.07
C LEU A 125 -20.98 8.07 -1.06
N MET A 126 -20.66 7.80 0.21
CA MET A 126 -21.64 7.74 1.29
C MET A 126 -22.36 9.07 1.47
N ILE A 127 -21.62 10.20 1.44
CA ILE A 127 -22.22 11.54 1.50
C ILE A 127 -23.13 11.78 0.28
N ARG A 128 -22.70 11.42 -0.92
CA ARG A 128 -23.51 11.58 -2.15
C ARG A 128 -24.77 10.71 -2.10
N ILE A 129 -24.68 9.46 -1.64
CA ILE A 129 -25.83 8.57 -1.45
C ILE A 129 -26.80 9.16 -0.42
N LYS A 130 -26.29 9.63 0.73
CA LYS A 130 -27.10 10.29 1.76
C LYS A 130 -27.79 11.56 1.23
N GLN A 131 -27.08 12.38 0.46
CA GLN A 131 -27.65 13.57 -0.19
C GLN A 131 -28.71 13.21 -1.24
N ALA A 132 -28.50 12.15 -2.02
CA ALA A 132 -29.46 11.66 -3.00
C ALA A 132 -30.72 11.12 -2.32
N GLN A 133 -30.58 10.33 -1.26
CA GLN A 133 -31.69 9.84 -0.44
C GLN A 133 -32.51 10.99 0.15
N LEU A 134 -31.85 12.01 0.71
CA LEU A 134 -32.53 13.18 1.27
C LEU A 134 -33.30 13.98 0.20
N ARG A 135 -32.70 14.13 -1.00
CA ARG A 135 -33.34 14.81 -2.12
C ARG A 135 -34.59 14.05 -2.60
N GLU A 136 -34.55 12.73 -2.59
CA GLU A 136 -35.69 11.89 -2.96
C GLU A 136 -36.81 11.97 -1.91
N GLU A 137 -36.47 11.95 -0.62
CA GLU A 137 -37.43 12.11 0.47
C GLU A 137 -38.17 13.46 0.39
N ILE A 138 -37.44 14.58 0.21
CA ILE A 138 -38.04 15.91 0.02
C ILE A 138 -38.97 15.93 -1.20
N ARG A 139 -38.60 15.26 -2.29
CA ARG A 139 -39.42 15.17 -3.51
C ARG A 139 -40.71 14.39 -3.24
N ARG A 140 -40.66 13.30 -2.49
CA ARG A 140 -41.84 12.51 -2.10
C ARG A 140 -42.79 13.34 -1.23
N GLN A 141 -42.27 14.05 -0.23
CA GLN A 141 -43.08 14.90 0.66
C GLN A 141 -43.75 16.06 -0.09
N ARG A 142 -43.04 16.74 -1.00
CA ARG A 142 -43.64 17.79 -1.84
C ARG A 142 -44.76 17.25 -2.72
N SER A 143 -44.58 16.06 -3.29
CA SER A 143 -45.59 15.42 -4.13
C SER A 143 -46.85 15.09 -3.31
N ALA A 144 -46.70 14.52 -2.12
CA ALA A 144 -47.81 14.20 -1.22
C ALA A 144 -48.57 15.45 -0.73
N ASN A 145 -47.85 16.54 -0.40
CA ASN A 145 -48.47 17.77 0.06
C ASN A 145 -49.25 18.49 -1.07
N SER A 146 -48.77 18.39 -2.31
CA SER A 146 -49.47 18.96 -3.48
C SER A 146 -50.76 18.23 -3.83
N SER A 147 -50.82 16.91 -3.64
CA SER A 147 -52.06 16.13 -3.81
C SER A 147 -53.08 16.44 -2.72
N HIS A 148 -52.64 16.66 -1.47
CA HIS A 148 -53.54 17.00 -0.37
C HIS A 148 -54.16 18.40 -0.53
N SER A 149 -53.38 19.38 -1.01
CA SER A 149 -53.91 20.73 -1.30
C SER A 149 -54.89 20.79 -2.48
N LYS A 150 -54.84 19.85 -3.42
CA LYS A 150 -55.81 19.78 -4.52
C LYS A 150 -57.13 19.15 -4.07
N GLY A 151 -57.08 18.06 -3.30
CA GLY A 151 -58.29 17.41 -2.77
C GLY A 151 -59.14 18.33 -1.90
N SER A 152 -58.51 19.14 -1.03
CA SER A 152 -59.24 20.08 -0.15
C SER A 152 -59.88 21.29 -0.86
N LYS A 153 -59.65 21.48 -2.17
CA LYS A 153 -60.21 22.60 -2.96
C LYS A 153 -61.42 22.20 -3.79
N ASP A 154 -61.64 20.89 -3.94
CA ASP A 154 -62.73 20.32 -4.75
C ASP A 154 -63.90 19.81 -3.87
N ASP A 155 -63.77 19.89 -2.54
CA ASP A 155 -64.83 19.70 -1.52
C ASP A 155 -65.43 21.05 -1.08
#